data_AF-A0A3C1Y8W2-F1
#
_entry.id   AF-A0A3C1Y8W2-F1
#
_cell.length_a   1.000
_cell.length_b   1.000
_cell.length_c   1.000
_cell.angle_alpha   90.00
_cell.angle_beta   90.00
_cell.angle_gamma   90.00
#
_symmetry.space_group_name_H-M   'P 1'
#
loop_
_entity.id
_entity.type
_entity.pdbx_description
1 polymer ?
#
loop_
_entity_poly.entity_id
_entity_poly.type
_entity_poly.pdbx_seq_one_letter_code
_entity_poly.pdbx_strand_id
1 'polypeptide(L)'
;MPPYKKYLILSIIFNILSAILTLFSFAVIIPILEMLFKVKEQVYTFMPAGSGSLKDVAINNFYYYTQEIISYYGAGAALAALAGLLVVMTALKTGVTYLAMYVVVPMRNGIVRDIRNTMFNKMVSLPMGFFTSERKGDIMARMSGDVAEIENS
;
A
#
# COMPACT_ATOMS: atom_id res chain seq x y z
N MET A 1 -9.96 -19.97 -12.08
CA MET A 1 -9.11 -18.92 -11.48
C MET A 1 -8.95 -19.05 -9.94
N PRO A 2 -8.52 -20.20 -9.35
CA PRO A 2 -8.59 -20.36 -7.89
C PRO A 2 -7.36 -20.01 -7.01
N PRO A 3 -6.09 -19.86 -7.45
CA PRO A 3 -4.98 -19.74 -6.48
C PRO A 3 -4.61 -18.28 -6.11
N TYR A 4 -5.03 -17.28 -6.87
CA TYR A 4 -4.53 -15.90 -6.72
C TYR A 4 -5.39 -14.97 -5.83
N LYS A 5 -6.59 -15.38 -5.41
CA LYS A 5 -7.49 -14.53 -4.61
C LYS A 5 -6.87 -14.08 -3.28
N LYS A 6 -6.06 -14.94 -2.64
CA LYS A 6 -5.37 -14.60 -1.38
C LYS A 6 -4.32 -13.50 -1.57
N TYR A 7 -3.53 -13.58 -2.65
CA TYR A 7 -2.52 -12.56 -2.98
C TYR A 7 -3.17 -11.22 -3.34
N LEU A 8 -4.29 -11.25 -4.06
CA LEU A 8 -5.04 -10.05 -4.42
C LEU A 8 -5.64 -9.35 -3.19
N ILE A 9 -6.29 -10.10 -2.29
CA ILE A 9 -6.82 -9.56 -1.02
C ILE A 9 -5.68 -8.99 -0.17
N LEU A 10 -4.57 -9.71 -0.05
CA LEU A 10 -3.44 -9.26 0.76
C LEU A 10 -2.79 -7.99 0.19
N SER A 11 -2.67 -7.86 -1.14
CA SER A 11 -2.18 -6.65 -1.79
C SER A 11 -3.11 -5.45 -1.57
N ILE A 12 -4.43 -5.65 -1.64
CA ILE A 12 -5.42 -4.60 -1.35
C ILE A 12 -5.27 -4.14 0.11
N ILE A 13 -5.16 -5.08 1.05
CA ILE A 13 -4.96 -4.77 2.47
C ILE A 13 -3.68 -3.95 2.68
N PHE A 14 -2.56 -4.34 2.08
CA PHE A 14 -1.30 -3.60 2.20
C PHE A 14 -1.36 -2.21 1.54
N ASN A 15 -2.05 -2.06 0.42
CA ASN A 15 -2.26 -0.75 -0.20
C ASN A 15 -3.10 0.18 0.68
N ILE A 16 -4.21 -0.33 1.25
CA ILE A 16 -5.03 0.43 2.18
C ILE A 16 -4.22 0.81 3.42
N LEU A 17 -3.43 -0.11 3.97
CA LEU A 17 -2.56 0.16 5.10
C LEU A 17 -1.50 1.24 4.77
N SER A 18 -0.91 1.20 3.57
CA SER A 18 0.02 2.24 3.10
C SER A 18 -0.66 3.61 2.96
N ALA A 19 -1.90 3.65 2.47
CA ALA A 19 -2.69 4.88 2.39
C ALA A 19 -2.97 5.46 3.78
N ILE A 20 -3.34 4.62 4.75
CA ILE A 20 -3.54 5.01 6.14
C ILE A 20 -2.23 5.56 6.74
N LEU A 21 -1.11 4.85 6.57
CA LEU A 21 0.20 5.32 7.03
C LEU A 21 0.60 6.66 6.41
N THR A 22 0.26 6.87 5.13
CA THR A 22 0.47 8.15 4.45
C THR A 22 -0.32 9.28 5.11
N LEU A 23 -1.59 9.05 5.44
CA LEU A 23 -2.42 10.03 6.15
C LEU A 23 -1.84 10.36 7.53
N PHE A 24 -1.38 9.34 8.27
CA PHE A 24 -0.71 9.56 9.56
C PHE A 24 0.59 10.36 9.42
N SER A 25 1.43 10.06 8.41
CA SER A 25 2.64 10.85 8.14
C SER A 25 2.32 12.32 7.91
N PHE A 26 1.25 12.65 7.17
CA PHE A 26 0.82 14.03 6.98
C PHE A 26 0.27 14.66 8.26
N ALA A 27 -0.49 13.91 9.07
CA ALA A 27 -1.03 14.40 10.34
C ALA A 27 0.09 14.82 11.31
N VAL A 28 1.22 14.11 11.31
CA VAL A 28 2.41 14.43 12.13
C VAL A 28 3.11 15.72 11.69
N ILE A 29 2.92 16.19 10.46
CA ILE A 29 3.51 17.46 10.00
C ILE A 29 2.83 18.66 10.70
N ILE A 30 1.53 18.57 10.98
CA ILE A 30 0.76 19.64 11.63
C ILE A 30 1.39 20.11 12.95
N PRO A 31 1.62 19.25 13.96
CA PRO A 31 2.24 19.67 15.22
C PRO A 31 3.68 20.17 15.04
N ILE A 32 4.42 19.68 14.05
CA ILE A 32 5.77 20.18 13.74
C ILE A 32 5.69 21.65 13.30
N LEU A 33 4.78 21.96 12.37
CA LEU A 33 4.57 23.33 11.89
C LEU A 33 4.02 24.24 12.99
N GLU A 34 3.03 23.76 13.76
CA GLU A 34 2.46 24.51 14.88
C GLU A 34 3.53 24.85 15.93
N MET A 35 4.47 23.92 16.19
CA MET A 35 5.57 24.12 17.12
C MET A 35 6.65 25.07 16.56
N LEU A 36 7.00 24.93 15.28
CA LEU A 36 8.00 25.76 14.61
C LEU A 36 7.55 27.24 14.52
N PHE A 37 6.27 27.46 14.23
CA PHE A 37 5.70 28.80 14.09
C PHE A 37 5.03 29.32 15.37
N LYS A 38 5.04 28.54 16.47
CA LYS A 38 4.42 28.89 17.76
C LYS A 38 2.94 29.30 17.61
N VAL A 39 2.18 28.57 16.80
CA VAL A 39 0.82 28.96 16.36
C VAL A 39 -0.25 28.75 17.44
N LYS A 40 0.02 27.94 18.49
CA LYS A 40 -0.92 27.67 19.58
C LYS A 40 -0.24 27.60 20.95
N GLU A 41 -0.77 28.36 21.90
CA GLU A 41 -0.53 28.22 23.36
C GLU A 41 -1.67 27.43 24.03
N GLN A 42 -2.22 26.41 23.35
CA GLN A 42 -3.30 25.62 23.92
C GLN A 42 -2.73 24.56 24.87
N VAL A 43 -3.21 24.57 26.12
CA VAL A 43 -2.90 23.54 27.12
C VAL A 43 -3.85 22.36 26.90
N TYR A 44 -3.33 21.30 26.30
CA TYR A 44 -4.07 20.04 26.19
C TYR A 44 -4.05 19.31 27.54
N THR A 45 -5.12 18.62 27.87
CA THR A 45 -5.25 17.85 29.12
C THR A 45 -5.47 16.38 28.79
N PHE A 46 -4.90 15.47 29.57
CA PHE A 46 -5.09 14.03 29.36
C PHE A 46 -6.59 13.67 29.42
N MET A 47 -7.08 13.01 28.37
CA MET A 47 -8.46 12.50 28.32
C MET A 47 -8.46 10.97 28.50
N PRO A 48 -9.12 10.43 29.55
CA PRO A 48 -9.24 8.99 29.74
C PRO A 48 -9.98 8.31 28.57
N ALA A 49 -9.64 7.06 28.28
CA ALA A 49 -10.33 6.26 27.27
C ALA A 49 -11.80 6.05 27.68
N GLY A 50 -12.71 6.86 27.13
CA GLY A 50 -14.15 6.84 27.43
C GLY A 50 -14.78 8.22 27.65
N SER A 51 -14.00 9.30 27.74
CA SER A 51 -14.52 10.66 27.96
C SER A 51 -15.09 11.35 26.71
N GLY A 52 -15.05 10.70 25.53
CA GLY A 52 -15.50 11.26 24.26
C GLY A 52 -15.35 10.29 23.09
N SER A 53 -15.48 10.81 21.86
CA SER A 53 -15.23 10.04 20.63
C SER A 53 -13.79 9.53 20.59
N LEU A 54 -13.58 8.28 20.18
CA LEU A 54 -12.26 7.65 20.07
C LEU A 54 -11.26 8.51 19.28
N LYS A 55 -11.75 9.19 18.23
CA LYS A 55 -10.94 10.10 17.42
C LYS A 55 -10.46 11.30 18.25
N ASP A 56 -11.36 11.93 18.99
CA ASP A 56 -11.05 13.15 19.74
C ASP A 56 -10.13 12.85 20.92
N VAL A 57 -10.34 11.71 21.59
CA VAL A 57 -9.45 11.23 22.67
C VAL A 57 -8.04 10.92 22.13
N ALA A 58 -7.94 10.24 20.98
CA ALA A 58 -6.65 9.92 20.38
C ALA A 58 -5.88 11.17 19.94
N ILE A 59 -6.56 12.12 19.29
CA ILE A 59 -5.97 13.38 18.85
C ILE A 59 -5.51 14.20 20.06
N ASN A 60 -6.39 14.37 21.06
CA ASN A 60 -6.08 15.15 22.26
C ASN A 60 -4.92 14.55 23.07
N ASN A 61 -4.90 13.22 23.26
CA ASN A 61 -3.79 12.57 23.96
C ASN A 61 -2.47 12.68 23.18
N PHE A 62 -2.50 12.63 21.84
CA PHE A 62 -1.31 12.83 21.03
C PHE A 62 -0.73 14.25 21.19
N TYR A 63 -1.58 15.29 21.19
CA TYR A 63 -1.15 16.65 21.48
C TYR A 63 -0.69 16.84 22.93
N TYR A 64 -1.35 16.18 23.90
CA TYR A 64 -0.93 16.17 25.30
C TYR A 64 0.49 15.64 25.47
N TYR A 65 0.80 14.46 24.91
CA TYR A 65 2.16 13.91 24.97
C TYR A 65 3.17 14.81 24.27
N THR A 66 2.79 15.44 23.15
CA THR A 66 3.67 16.39 22.45
C THR A 66 3.99 17.60 23.35
N GLN A 67 2.99 18.13 24.05
CA GLN A 67 3.15 19.22 25.00
C GLN A 67 3.99 18.83 26.22
N GLU A 68 3.78 17.64 26.76
CA GLU A 68 4.55 17.11 27.88
C GLU A 68 6.04 17.00 27.52
N ILE A 69 6.36 16.49 26.33
CA ILE A 69 7.74 16.43 25.81
C ILE A 69 8.33 17.84 25.68
N ILE A 70 7.55 18.83 25.24
CA ILE A 70 7.99 20.24 25.19
C ILE A 70 8.28 20.78 26.59
N SER A 71 7.42 20.52 27.57
CA SER A 71 7.57 21.02 28.94
C SER A 71 8.77 20.41 29.68
N TYR A 72 9.07 19.12 29.45
CA TYR A 72 10.18 18.43 30.11
C TYR A 72 11.53 18.56 29.38
N TYR A 73 11.54 18.50 28.05
CA TYR A 73 12.78 18.44 27.25
C TYR A 73 13.03 19.67 26.36
N GLY A 74 12.09 20.61 26.32
CA GLY A 74 12.17 21.81 25.49
C GLY A 74 11.74 21.58 24.04
N ALA A 75 11.48 22.68 23.32
CA ALA A 75 10.94 22.65 21.96
C ALA A 75 11.88 21.97 20.94
N GLY A 76 13.20 22.10 21.09
CA GLY A 76 14.17 21.50 20.18
C GLY A 76 14.18 19.96 20.24
N ALA A 77 14.14 19.39 21.45
CA ALA A 77 14.09 17.94 21.63
C ALA A 77 12.73 17.35 21.20
N ALA A 78 11.64 18.08 21.44
CA ALA A 78 10.31 17.70 20.96
C ALA A 78 10.24 17.67 19.42
N LEU A 79 10.82 18.69 18.75
CA LEU A 79 10.93 18.71 17.28
C LEU A 79 11.74 17.51 16.77
N ALA A 80 12.87 17.21 17.40
CA ALA A 80 13.72 16.07 17.01
C ALA A 80 12.98 14.72 17.19
N ALA A 81 12.21 14.56 18.27
CA ALA A 81 11.40 13.37 18.50
C ALA A 81 10.30 13.21 17.43
N LEU A 82 9.58 14.29 17.10
CA LEU A 82 8.56 14.27 16.05
C LEU A 82 9.16 14.02 14.66
N ALA A 83 10.32 14.60 14.37
CA ALA A 83 11.05 14.35 13.13
C ALA A 83 11.51 12.89 13.04
N GLY A 84 12.02 12.32 14.12
CA GLY A 84 12.36 10.90 14.21
C GLY A 84 11.15 10.00 13.97
N LEU A 85 10.01 10.32 14.59
CA LEU A 85 8.75 9.62 14.37
C LEU A 85 8.31 9.69 12.91
N LEU A 86 8.42 10.85 12.26
CA LEU A 86 8.09 11.04 10.85
C LEU A 86 8.98 10.18 9.94
N VAL A 87 10.28 10.11 10.23
CA VAL A 87 11.22 9.23 9.49
C VAL A 87 10.81 7.77 9.64
N VAL A 88 10.52 7.31 10.86
CA VAL A 88 10.08 5.93 11.12
C VAL A 88 8.77 5.62 10.39
N MET A 89 7.77 6.51 10.46
CA MET A 89 6.49 6.35 9.76
C MET A 89 6.67 6.30 8.24
N THR A 90 7.53 7.15 7.69
CA THR A 90 7.81 7.19 6.25
C THR A 90 8.54 5.93 5.78
N ALA A 91 9.48 5.42 6.58
CA ALA A 91 10.14 4.16 6.33
C ALA A 91 9.14 2.99 6.37
N LEU A 92 8.25 2.95 7.36
CA LEU A 92 7.21 1.93 7.48
C LEU A 92 6.25 1.97 6.28
N LYS A 93 5.78 3.15 5.87
CA LYS A 93 4.97 3.35 4.67
C LYS A 93 5.66 2.76 3.44
N THR A 94 6.93 3.10 3.24
CA THR A 94 7.71 2.62 2.10
C THR A 94 7.85 1.10 2.14
N GLY A 95 8.12 0.53 3.32
CA GLY A 95 8.20 -0.91 3.54
C GLY A 95 6.89 -1.64 3.23
N VAL A 96 5.75 -1.12 3.70
CA VAL A 96 4.42 -1.70 3.41
C VAL A 96 4.08 -1.62 1.93
N THR A 97 4.43 -0.51 1.27
CA THR A 97 4.22 -0.34 -0.18
C THR A 97 5.09 -1.34 -0.97
N TYR A 98 6.34 -1.53 -0.55
CA TYR A 98 7.23 -2.53 -1.15
C TYR A 98 6.69 -3.96 -0.97
N LEU A 99 6.21 -4.31 0.21
CA LEU A 99 5.55 -5.59 0.48
C LEU A 99 4.30 -5.79 -0.38
N ALA A 100 3.48 -4.75 -0.54
CA ALA A 100 2.32 -4.80 -1.42
C ALA A 100 2.72 -5.17 -2.86
N MET A 101 3.81 -4.59 -3.36
CA MET A 101 4.34 -4.86 -4.69
C MET A 101 4.94 -6.27 -4.80
N TYR A 102 5.66 -6.72 -3.77
CA TYR A 102 6.22 -8.08 -3.70
C TYR A 102 5.14 -9.17 -3.80
N VAL A 103 3.97 -8.94 -3.21
CA VAL A 103 2.83 -9.88 -3.25
C VAL A 103 2.17 -9.91 -4.65
N VAL A 104 2.20 -8.81 -5.39
CA VAL A 104 1.56 -8.68 -6.72
C VAL A 104 2.39 -9.31 -7.84
N VAL A 105 3.72 -9.22 -7.79
CA VAL A 105 4.62 -9.76 -8.82
C VAL A 105 4.42 -11.27 -9.10
N PRO A 106 4.41 -12.18 -8.10
CA PRO A 106 4.20 -13.60 -8.36
C PRO A 106 2.78 -13.91 -8.83
N MET A 107 1.79 -13.10 -8.42
CA MET A 107 0.43 -13.21 -8.93
C MET A 107 0.37 -12.89 -10.43
N ARG A 108 0.96 -11.76 -10.86
CA ARG A 108 0.94 -11.37 -12.27
C ARG A 108 1.65 -12.40 -13.15
N ASN A 109 2.84 -12.83 -12.73
CA ASN A 109 3.62 -13.83 -13.46
C ASN A 109 2.96 -15.22 -13.46
N GLY A 110 2.28 -15.59 -12.38
CA GLY A 110 1.52 -16.83 -12.27
C GLY A 110 0.32 -16.86 -13.22
N ILE A 111 -0.45 -15.77 -13.28
CA ILE A 111 -1.62 -15.65 -14.19
C ILE A 111 -1.18 -15.80 -15.65
N VAL A 112 -0.10 -15.11 -16.07
CA VAL A 112 0.42 -15.22 -17.44
C VAL A 112 0.86 -16.65 -17.77
N ARG A 113 1.53 -17.32 -16.82
CA ARG A 113 1.92 -18.73 -16.96
C ARG A 113 0.70 -19.65 -17.16
N ASP A 114 -0.34 -19.45 -16.38
CA ASP A 114 -1.57 -20.26 -16.44
C ASP A 114 -2.33 -20.05 -17.75
N ILE A 115 -2.40 -18.80 -18.25
CA ILE A 115 -3.00 -18.49 -19.55
C ILE A 115 -2.22 -19.20 -20.68
N ARG A 116 -0.88 -19.10 -20.65
CA ARG A 116 -0.02 -19.73 -21.66
C ARG A 116 -0.20 -21.25 -21.68
N ASN A 117 -0.24 -21.90 -20.51
CA ASN A 117 -0.45 -23.33 -20.40
C ASN A 117 -1.84 -23.75 -20.88
N THR A 118 -2.88 -22.97 -20.57
CA THR A 118 -4.25 -23.25 -21.01
C THR A 118 -4.38 -23.16 -22.53
N MET A 119 -3.79 -22.13 -23.14
CA MET A 119 -3.77 -21.96 -24.59
C MET A 119 -2.96 -23.07 -25.27
N PHE A 120 -1.80 -23.43 -24.71
CA PHE A 120 -0.96 -24.52 -25.23
C PHE A 120 -1.70 -25.87 -25.22
N ASN A 121 -2.35 -26.22 -24.10
CA ASN A 121 -3.15 -27.44 -24.00
C ASN A 121 -4.30 -27.45 -25.02
N LYS A 122 -4.94 -26.30 -25.25
CA LYS A 122 -6.01 -26.17 -26.25
C LYS A 122 -5.48 -26.40 -27.67
N MET A 123 -4.32 -25.82 -28.01
CA MET A 123 -3.65 -26.06 -29.30
C MET A 123 -3.37 -27.55 -29.54
N VAL A 124 -2.78 -28.24 -28.55
CA VAL A 124 -2.42 -29.66 -28.71
C VAL A 124 -3.66 -30.57 -28.81
N SER A 125 -4.80 -30.14 -28.25
CA SER A 125 -6.07 -30.88 -28.33
C SER A 125 -6.85 -30.73 -29.65
N LEU A 126 -6.44 -29.82 -30.54
CA LEU A 126 -7.17 -29.53 -31.78
C LEU A 126 -6.86 -30.57 -32.89
N PRO A 127 -7.88 -31.05 -33.64
CA PRO A 127 -7.68 -32.02 -34.71
C PRO A 127 -6.89 -31.42 -35.88
N MET A 128 -6.12 -32.26 -36.59
CA MET A 128 -5.23 -31.82 -37.69
C MET A 128 -5.94 -31.03 -38.81
N GLY A 129 -7.26 -31.20 -39.00
CA GLY A 129 -8.06 -30.41 -39.95
C GLY A 129 -8.06 -28.90 -39.66
N PHE A 130 -7.98 -28.50 -38.39
CA PHE A 130 -7.93 -27.09 -37.97
C PHE A 130 -6.60 -26.41 -38.37
N PHE A 131 -5.49 -27.16 -38.30
CA PHE A 131 -4.15 -26.69 -38.69
C PHE A 131 -3.90 -26.71 -40.21
N THR A 132 -4.85 -27.24 -40.97
CA THR A 132 -4.77 -27.33 -42.43
C THR A 132 -5.54 -26.18 -43.11
N SER A 133 -6.55 -25.61 -42.45
CA SER A 133 -7.33 -24.46 -42.94
C SER A 133 -6.76 -23.09 -42.58
N GLU A 134 -6.06 -22.98 -41.45
CA GLU A 134 -5.47 -21.73 -40.95
C GLU A 134 -3.96 -21.67 -41.22
N ARG A 135 -3.44 -20.48 -41.59
CA ARG A 135 -2.00 -20.28 -41.73
C ARG A 135 -1.36 -20.36 -40.34
N LYS A 136 -0.52 -21.37 -40.10
CA LYS A 136 0.17 -21.60 -38.81
C LYS A 136 0.85 -20.34 -38.20
N GLY A 137 1.27 -19.39 -39.04
CA GLY A 137 1.84 -18.12 -38.60
C GLY A 137 0.84 -17.12 -37.99
N ASP A 138 -0.42 -17.15 -38.41
CA ASP A 138 -1.47 -16.23 -37.92
C ASP A 138 -1.96 -16.64 -36.53
N ILE A 139 -2.10 -17.96 -36.30
CA ILE A 139 -2.42 -18.53 -34.98
C ILE A 139 -1.33 -18.18 -33.96
N MET A 140 -0.05 -18.26 -34.34
CA MET A 140 1.07 -17.92 -33.46
C MET A 140 1.13 -16.40 -33.17
N ALA A 141 0.82 -15.56 -34.16
CA ALA A 141 0.79 -14.11 -34.00
C ALA A 141 -0.31 -13.67 -33.02
N ARG A 142 -1.53 -14.19 -33.15
CA ARG A 142 -2.65 -13.90 -32.23
C ARG A 142 -2.38 -14.42 -30.83
N MET A 143 -1.78 -15.61 -30.70
CA MET A 143 -1.44 -16.14 -29.39
C MET A 143 -0.38 -15.35 -28.64
N SER A 144 0.63 -14.82 -29.33
CA SER A 144 1.65 -14.02 -28.66
C SER A 144 1.20 -12.56 -28.46
N GLY A 145 0.42 -12.02 -29.40
CA GLY A 145 -0.12 -10.67 -29.35
C GLY A 145 -1.23 -10.51 -28.30
N ASP A 146 -2.30 -11.31 -28.40
CA ASP A 146 -3.48 -11.19 -27.54
C ASP A 146 -3.14 -11.54 -26.08
N VAL A 147 -2.23 -12.50 -25.84
CA VAL A 147 -1.77 -12.83 -24.48
C VAL A 147 -0.91 -11.72 -23.88
N ALA A 148 -0.10 -11.03 -24.70
CA ALA A 148 0.68 -9.87 -24.24
C ALA A 148 -0.21 -8.64 -24.02
N GLU A 149 -1.29 -8.49 -24.77
CA GLU A 149 -2.28 -7.42 -24.58
C GLU A 149 -3.10 -7.63 -23.30
N ILE A 150 -3.44 -8.88 -22.98
CA ILE A 150 -4.05 -9.27 -21.70
C ILE A 150 -3.06 -9.14 -20.53
N GLU A 151 -1.75 -9.23 -20.76
CA GLU A 151 -0.73 -8.98 -19.70
C GLU A 151 -0.58 -7.49 -19.37
N ASN A 152 -0.76 -6.61 -20.36
CA ASN A 152 -0.59 -5.16 -20.22
C ASN A 152 -1.88 -4.40 -19.83
N SER A 153 -3.05 -5.06 -19.88
CA SER A 153 -4.33 -4.51 -19.40
C SER A 153 -4.62 -4.92 -17.95
#